data_AF-A0A099T7P0-F1
#
_entry.id   AF-A0A099T7P0-F1
#
_cell.length_a   1.000
_cell.length_b   1.000
_cell.length_c   1.000
_cell.angle_alpha   90.00
_cell.angle_beta   90.00
_cell.angle_gamma   90.00
#
_symmetry.space_group_name_H-M   'P 1'
#
loop_
_entity.id
_entity.type
_entity.pdbx_description
1 polymer ?
#
loop_
_entity_poly.entity_id
_entity_poly.type
_entity_poly.pdbx_seq_one_letter_code
_entity_poly.pdbx_strand_id
1 'polypeptide(L)'
;MYPPFTADEEHHLPNVLSAPRFATYLRETGNDRTRALHLYHWNLQVSAAFMVPLHVLEVALRNAIVEAIEAVHGGTWPWTQGFIRSLPNPRGPAYSPKRDLEGCAAQQPTAGKVVAELKFVFWEKMLTNRHQGRLWDEHFYAVFPDAPRGVAANQRRSELRSDIEAVRRLRNRIAHHEPVFPRALQDDFDRIIRCIRWRNETTGNWVLEIETVRALLAVRP
;
A
#
# COMPACT_ATOMS: atom_id res chain seq x y z
N MET A 1 -22.45 -10.44 14.65
CA MET A 1 -23.65 -10.14 13.85
C MET A 1 -23.95 -8.67 14.06
N TYR A 2 -24.01 -7.88 12.99
CA TYR A 2 -24.30 -6.45 13.06
C TYR A 2 -25.72 -6.22 13.60
N PRO A 3 -26.00 -5.11 14.31
CA PRO A 3 -27.37 -4.76 14.61
C PRO A 3 -28.15 -4.62 13.30
N PRO A 4 -29.43 -5.03 13.26
CA PRO A 4 -30.25 -4.87 12.07
C PRO A 4 -30.42 -3.37 11.77
N PHE A 5 -30.42 -3.03 10.48
CA PHE A 5 -30.76 -1.67 10.05
C PHE A 5 -32.21 -1.36 10.42
N THR A 6 -32.46 -0.13 10.87
CA THR A 6 -33.81 0.41 11.02
C THR A 6 -34.45 0.65 9.66
N ALA A 7 -35.78 0.71 9.60
CA ALA A 7 -36.51 1.00 8.36
C ALA A 7 -36.07 2.35 7.73
N ASP A 8 -35.80 3.34 8.56
CA ASP A 8 -35.30 4.65 8.13
C ASP A 8 -33.90 4.54 7.51
N GLU A 9 -32.98 3.81 8.14
CA GLU A 9 -31.63 3.58 7.61
C GLU A 9 -31.69 2.84 6.26
N GLU A 10 -32.51 1.79 6.17
CA GLU A 10 -32.69 1.06 4.93
C GLU A 10 -33.21 1.98 3.83
N HIS A 11 -34.17 2.85 4.13
CA HIS A 11 -34.76 3.77 3.17
C HIS A 11 -33.81 4.91 2.75
N HIS A 12 -33.06 5.50 3.68
CA HIS A 12 -32.31 6.73 3.45
C HIS A 12 -30.84 6.51 3.06
N LEU A 13 -30.14 5.52 3.63
CA LEU A 13 -28.70 5.34 3.40
C LEU A 13 -28.33 5.17 1.92
N PRO A 14 -29.03 4.35 1.10
CA PRO A 14 -28.69 4.19 -0.32
C PRO A 14 -28.73 5.48 -1.14
N ASN A 15 -29.57 6.45 -0.74
CA ASN A 15 -29.68 7.74 -1.43
C ASN A 15 -28.45 8.62 -1.16
N VAL A 16 -27.91 8.55 0.05
CA VAL A 16 -26.70 9.29 0.46
C VAL A 16 -25.44 8.66 -0.14
N LEU A 17 -25.40 7.32 -0.24
CA LEU A 17 -24.23 6.57 -0.71
C LEU A 17 -24.00 6.64 -2.23
N SER A 18 -24.81 7.42 -2.97
CA SER A 18 -24.91 7.50 -4.43
C SER A 18 -25.34 6.19 -5.11
N ALA A 19 -26.33 6.27 -6.00
CA ALA A 19 -26.87 5.12 -6.73
C ALA A 19 -25.80 4.30 -7.47
N PRO A 20 -24.80 4.89 -8.17
CA PRO A 20 -23.79 4.11 -8.89
C PRO A 20 -22.87 3.30 -7.97
N ARG A 21 -22.52 3.84 -6.80
CA ARG A 21 -21.65 3.12 -5.84
C ARG A 21 -22.42 1.99 -5.17
N PHE A 22 -23.66 2.26 -4.73
CA PHE A 22 -24.49 1.26 -4.08
C PHE A 22 -24.93 0.13 -5.03
N ALA A 23 -25.10 0.43 -6.33
CA ALA A 23 -25.41 -0.59 -7.35
C ALA A 23 -24.41 -1.75 -7.41
N THR A 24 -23.14 -1.50 -7.08
CA THR A 24 -22.12 -2.57 -7.02
C THR A 24 -22.42 -3.57 -5.90
N TYR A 25 -22.91 -3.09 -4.76
CA TYR A 25 -23.30 -3.92 -3.62
C TYR A 25 -24.60 -4.66 -3.89
N LEU A 26 -25.61 -3.98 -4.47
CA LEU A 26 -26.85 -4.60 -4.88
C LEU A 26 -26.62 -5.76 -5.86
N ARG A 27 -25.74 -5.56 -6.86
CA ARG A 27 -25.42 -6.62 -7.82
C ARG A 27 -24.79 -7.85 -7.15
N GLU A 28 -23.90 -7.64 -6.18
CA GLU A 28 -23.26 -8.73 -5.43
C GLU A 28 -24.27 -9.51 -4.57
N THR A 29 -25.30 -8.84 -4.06
CA THR A 29 -26.27 -9.43 -3.13
C THR A 29 -27.58 -9.86 -3.79
N GLY A 30 -27.63 -9.93 -5.13
CA GLY A 30 -28.85 -10.35 -5.85
C GLY A 30 -29.99 -9.33 -5.79
N ASN A 31 -29.66 -8.03 -5.73
CA ASN A 31 -30.55 -6.89 -5.53
C ASN A 31 -31.27 -6.85 -4.18
N ASP A 32 -30.81 -7.62 -3.20
CA ASP A 32 -31.27 -7.51 -1.81
C ASP A 32 -30.63 -6.28 -1.14
N ARG A 33 -31.48 -5.32 -0.78
CA ARG A 33 -31.10 -4.01 -0.23
C ARG A 33 -30.48 -4.13 1.16
N THR A 34 -31.06 -4.93 2.04
CA THR A 34 -30.58 -5.12 3.42
C THR A 34 -29.21 -5.83 3.41
N ARG A 35 -29.06 -6.87 2.59
CA ARG A 35 -27.77 -7.54 2.40
C ARG A 35 -26.73 -6.61 1.78
N ALA A 36 -27.11 -5.78 0.81
CA ALA A 36 -26.21 -4.79 0.21
C ALA A 36 -25.72 -3.76 1.23
N LEU A 37 -26.58 -3.31 2.14
CA LEU A 37 -26.20 -2.42 3.24
C LEU A 37 -25.25 -3.10 4.23
N HIS A 38 -25.50 -4.36 4.60
CA HIS A 38 -24.56 -5.11 5.44
C HIS A 38 -23.19 -5.28 4.77
N LEU A 39 -23.15 -5.60 3.47
CA LEU A 39 -21.90 -5.71 2.71
C LEU A 39 -21.19 -4.35 2.60
N TYR A 40 -21.94 -3.26 2.41
CA TYR A 40 -21.38 -1.90 2.42
C TYR A 40 -20.75 -1.58 3.77
N HIS A 41 -21.46 -1.84 4.87
CA HIS A 41 -20.96 -1.59 6.22
C HIS A 41 -19.72 -2.43 6.52
N TRP A 42 -19.73 -3.72 6.17
CA TRP A 42 -18.55 -4.58 6.29
C TRP A 42 -17.37 -4.07 5.46
N ASN A 43 -17.61 -3.64 4.21
CA ASN A 43 -16.57 -3.07 3.35
C ASN A 43 -15.95 -1.81 3.97
N LEU A 44 -16.77 -0.94 4.57
CA LEU A 44 -16.30 0.25 5.28
C LEU A 44 -15.38 -0.13 6.45
N GLN A 45 -15.82 -1.07 7.29
CA GLN A 45 -15.04 -1.51 8.44
C GLN A 45 -13.73 -2.19 8.04
N VAL A 46 -13.77 -3.08 7.05
CA VAL A 46 -12.56 -3.77 6.59
C VAL A 46 -11.57 -2.77 5.97
N SER A 47 -12.07 -1.79 5.19
CA SER A 47 -11.24 -0.74 4.61
C SER A 47 -10.56 0.11 5.69
N ALA A 48 -11.28 0.44 6.76
CA ALA A 48 -10.73 1.14 7.91
C ALA A 48 -9.68 0.29 8.66
N ALA A 49 -9.96 -1.00 8.89
CA ALA A 49 -9.04 -1.90 9.58
C ALA A 49 -7.71 -2.09 8.82
N PHE A 50 -7.76 -2.16 7.48
CA PHE A 50 -6.55 -2.26 6.64
C PHE A 50 -5.62 -1.05 6.76
N MET A 51 -6.10 0.11 7.23
CA MET A 51 -5.25 1.29 7.40
C MET A 51 -4.12 1.06 8.40
N VAL A 52 -4.33 0.25 9.43
CA VAL A 52 -3.30 -0.06 10.44
C VAL A 52 -2.09 -0.77 9.82
N PRO A 53 -2.22 -1.97 9.22
CA PRO A 53 -1.08 -2.65 8.63
C PRO A 53 -0.54 -1.91 7.39
N LEU A 54 -1.37 -1.20 6.62
CA LEU A 54 -0.91 -0.36 5.50
C LEU A 54 -0.01 0.78 5.96
N HIS A 55 -0.37 1.47 7.04
CA HIS A 55 0.44 2.56 7.59
C HIS A 55 1.83 2.06 7.97
N VAL A 56 1.90 0.97 8.73
CA VAL A 56 3.17 0.39 9.18
C VAL A 56 4.02 -0.05 7.99
N LEU A 57 3.42 -0.74 7.00
CA LEU A 57 4.12 -1.13 5.78
C LEU A 57 4.65 0.08 4.99
N GLU A 58 3.83 1.12 4.79
CA GLU A 58 4.26 2.29 4.02
C GLU A 58 5.47 2.96 4.68
N VAL A 59 5.47 3.13 6.01
CA VAL A 59 6.60 3.71 6.74
C VAL A 59 7.83 2.79 6.68
N ALA A 60 7.66 1.50 6.96
CA ALA A 60 8.76 0.54 6.96
C ALA A 60 9.43 0.42 5.58
N LEU A 61 8.64 0.36 4.51
CA LEU A 61 9.14 0.29 3.13
C LEU A 61 9.89 1.57 2.75
N ARG A 62 9.34 2.75 3.06
CA ARG A 62 9.98 4.04 2.77
C ARG A 62 11.34 4.12 3.44
N ASN A 63 11.42 3.81 4.74
CA ASN A 63 12.67 3.86 5.49
C ASN A 63 13.71 2.88 4.93
N ALA A 64 13.30 1.64 4.60
CA ALA A 64 14.20 0.65 4.00
C ALA A 64 14.77 1.10 2.65
N ILE A 65 13.93 1.66 1.78
CA ILE A 65 14.38 2.17 0.49
C ILE A 65 15.28 3.40 0.67
N VAL A 66 14.95 4.30 1.61
CA VAL A 66 15.77 5.49 1.92
C VAL A 66 17.16 5.07 2.40
N GLU A 67 17.26 4.11 3.33
CA GLU A 67 18.56 3.59 3.80
C GLU A 67 19.42 3.06 2.64
N ALA A 68 18.81 2.32 1.70
CA ALA A 68 19.52 1.84 0.52
C ALA A 68 19.94 2.98 -0.42
N ILE A 69 19.11 4.02 -0.57
CA ILE A 69 19.45 5.21 -1.37
C ILE A 69 20.59 5.99 -0.71
N GLU A 70 20.52 6.22 0.61
CA GLU A 70 21.50 6.99 1.38
C GLU A 70 22.86 6.31 1.41
N ALA A 71 22.91 4.97 1.45
CA ALA A 71 24.15 4.21 1.33
C ALA A 71 24.93 4.50 0.04
N VAL A 72 24.23 4.89 -1.03
CA VAL A 72 24.84 5.13 -2.36
C VAL A 72 24.94 6.62 -2.71
N HIS A 73 24.01 7.42 -2.23
CA HIS A 73 23.84 8.82 -2.65
C HIS A 73 23.98 9.84 -1.50
N GLY A 74 24.13 9.38 -0.26
CA GLY A 74 24.24 10.23 0.93
C GLY A 74 22.91 10.82 1.40
N GLY A 75 22.91 11.47 2.57
CA GLY A 75 21.70 12.02 3.20
C GLY A 75 21.01 13.17 2.45
N THR A 76 21.68 13.77 1.46
CA THR A 76 21.11 14.79 0.56
C THR A 76 20.68 14.22 -0.79
N TRP A 77 20.44 12.90 -0.85
CA TRP A 77 20.03 12.19 -2.06
C TRP A 77 18.89 12.84 -2.87
N PRO A 78 17.87 13.52 -2.30
CA PRO A 78 16.80 14.11 -3.11
C PRO A 78 17.30 15.18 -4.07
N TRP A 79 18.37 15.88 -3.70
CA TRP A 79 19.00 16.94 -4.51
C TRP A 79 20.26 16.46 -5.24
N THR A 80 20.63 15.18 -5.08
CA THR A 80 21.85 14.64 -5.69
C THR A 80 21.59 14.28 -7.15
N GLN A 81 22.31 14.95 -8.07
CA GLN A 81 22.11 14.77 -9.51
C GLN A 81 22.33 13.32 -9.97
N GLY A 82 23.23 12.58 -9.32
CA GLY A 82 23.46 11.16 -9.57
C GLY A 82 22.20 10.31 -9.34
N PHE A 83 21.47 10.58 -8.26
CA PHE A 83 20.20 9.90 -7.96
C PHE A 83 19.10 10.36 -8.92
N ILE A 84 18.94 11.67 -9.12
CA ILE A 84 17.92 12.24 -10.02
C ILE A 84 18.03 11.67 -11.45
N ARG A 85 19.27 11.53 -11.97
CA ARG A 85 19.52 10.93 -13.29
C ARG A 85 19.22 9.44 -13.36
N SER A 86 19.18 8.74 -12.22
CA SER A 86 18.81 7.33 -12.14
C SER A 86 17.31 7.09 -12.35
N LEU A 87 16.49 8.10 -12.07
CA LEU A 87 15.03 7.96 -12.08
C LEU A 87 14.46 8.02 -13.50
N PRO A 88 13.43 7.21 -13.81
CA PRO A 88 12.76 7.29 -15.10
C PRO A 88 11.99 8.60 -15.22
N ASN A 89 11.98 9.17 -16.43
CA ASN A 89 11.23 10.37 -16.76
C ASN A 89 10.37 10.16 -18.02
N PRO A 90 9.30 9.35 -17.93
CA PRO A 90 8.40 9.14 -19.05
C PRO A 90 7.71 10.45 -19.47
N ARG A 91 7.53 10.61 -20.78
CA ARG A 91 6.74 11.68 -21.38
C ARG A 91 5.25 11.31 -21.34
N GLY A 92 4.37 12.32 -21.33
CA GLY A 92 2.92 12.12 -21.36
C GLY A 92 2.28 11.92 -19.97
N PRO A 93 1.08 11.30 -19.92
CA PRO A 93 0.26 11.20 -18.70
C PRO A 93 0.76 10.15 -17.70
N ALA A 94 1.76 9.35 -18.07
CA ALA A 94 2.34 8.36 -17.18
C ALA A 94 3.05 9.03 -15.98
N TYR A 95 2.94 8.40 -14.82
CA TYR A 95 3.62 8.83 -13.60
C TYR A 95 5.14 8.88 -13.81
N SER A 96 5.77 10.02 -13.47
CA SER A 96 7.22 10.24 -13.56
C SER A 96 7.83 10.37 -12.17
N PRO A 97 8.57 9.36 -11.67
CA PRO A 97 9.29 9.44 -10.41
C PRO A 97 10.26 10.61 -10.35
N LYS A 98 10.93 10.92 -11.47
CA LYS A 98 11.86 12.05 -11.55
C LYS A 98 11.14 13.39 -11.30
N ARG A 99 10.03 13.64 -12.01
CA ARG A 99 9.25 14.88 -11.85
C ARG A 99 8.61 14.98 -10.47
N ASP A 100 8.14 13.87 -9.91
CA ASP A 100 7.57 13.82 -8.55
C ASP A 100 8.63 14.20 -7.51
N LEU A 101 9.84 13.62 -7.61
CA LEU A 101 10.96 13.97 -6.73
C LEU A 101 11.37 15.43 -6.87
N GLU A 102 11.61 15.91 -8.09
CA GLU A 102 12.04 17.29 -8.33
C GLU A 102 10.99 18.29 -7.81
N GLY A 103 9.70 17.99 -8.00
CA GLY A 103 8.61 18.81 -7.46
C GLY A 103 8.58 18.84 -5.94
N CYS A 104 8.69 17.69 -5.27
CA CYS A 104 8.75 17.63 -3.81
C CYS A 104 10.01 18.31 -3.26
N ALA A 105 11.18 18.03 -3.83
CA ALA A 105 12.47 18.55 -3.38
C ALA A 105 12.60 20.07 -3.56
N ALA A 106 11.85 20.67 -4.48
CA ALA A 106 11.78 22.12 -4.65
C ALA A 106 10.96 22.83 -3.56
N GLN A 107 10.04 22.12 -2.90
CA GLN A 107 9.12 22.71 -1.92
C GLN A 107 9.47 22.35 -0.46
N GLN A 108 10.28 21.31 -0.25
CA GLN A 108 10.53 20.76 1.08
C GLN A 108 11.96 21.06 1.55
N PRO A 109 12.15 21.46 2.83
CA PRO A 109 13.45 21.89 3.35
C PRO A 109 14.39 20.73 3.73
N THR A 110 13.87 19.50 3.89
CA THR A 110 14.65 18.35 4.37
C THR A 110 14.29 17.06 3.63
N ALA A 111 15.25 16.13 3.56
CA ALA A 111 15.05 14.85 2.89
C ALA A 111 13.90 14.06 3.52
N GLY A 112 13.77 14.08 4.85
CA GLY A 112 12.64 13.45 5.55
C GLY A 112 11.28 14.02 5.15
N LYS A 113 11.18 15.33 4.88
CA LYS A 113 9.94 15.94 4.36
C LYS A 113 9.66 15.51 2.92
N VAL A 114 10.69 15.40 2.09
CA VAL A 114 10.55 14.81 0.74
C VAL A 114 10.03 13.37 0.82
N VAL A 115 10.57 12.55 1.73
CA VAL A 115 10.14 11.16 1.94
C VAL A 115 8.65 11.06 2.30
N ALA A 116 8.17 11.97 3.16
CA ALA A 116 6.78 12.00 3.59
C ALA A 116 5.82 12.36 2.44
N GLU A 117 6.20 13.32 1.60
CA GLU A 117 5.37 13.86 0.51
C GLU A 117 5.35 12.99 -0.76
N LEU A 118 6.39 12.19 -1.00
CA LEU A 118 6.46 11.32 -2.16
C LEU A 118 5.33 10.28 -2.17
N LYS A 119 4.68 10.14 -3.33
CA LYS A 119 3.56 9.20 -3.52
C LYS A 119 4.02 7.75 -3.32
N PHE A 120 3.14 6.89 -2.84
CA PHE A 120 3.48 5.47 -2.63
C PHE A 120 3.98 4.75 -3.90
N VAL A 121 3.49 5.16 -5.08
CA VAL A 121 3.99 4.65 -6.36
C VAL A 121 5.47 4.98 -6.62
N PHE A 122 6.03 6.07 -6.06
CA PHE A 122 7.46 6.37 -6.13
C PHE A 122 8.28 5.20 -5.57
N TRP A 123 7.93 4.77 -4.37
CA TRP A 123 8.60 3.70 -3.63
C TRP A 123 8.45 2.34 -4.32
N GLU A 124 7.30 2.04 -4.92
CA GLU A 124 7.15 0.86 -5.81
C GLU A 124 8.11 0.93 -7.02
N LYS A 125 8.31 2.11 -7.62
CA LYS A 125 9.22 2.27 -8.78
C LYS A 125 10.68 2.12 -8.40
N MET A 126 11.07 2.45 -7.18
CA MET A 126 12.42 2.18 -6.67
C MET A 126 12.76 0.69 -6.67
N LEU A 127 11.76 -0.18 -6.51
CA LEU A 127 11.94 -1.63 -6.57
C LEU A 127 12.02 -2.18 -8.00
N THR A 128 12.13 -1.37 -9.05
CA THR A 128 12.26 -1.88 -10.43
C THR A 128 13.68 -2.34 -10.77
N ASN A 129 13.83 -3.18 -11.80
CA ASN A 129 15.13 -3.69 -12.25
C ASN A 129 16.14 -2.59 -12.63
N ARG A 130 15.66 -1.38 -12.95
CA ARG A 130 16.49 -0.19 -13.20
C ARG A 130 17.45 0.14 -12.05
N HIS A 131 17.04 -0.18 -10.82
CA HIS A 131 17.82 0.09 -9.63
C HIS A 131 18.60 -1.14 -9.14
N GLN A 132 18.61 -2.25 -9.90
CA GLN A 132 19.22 -3.51 -9.48
C GLN A 132 20.71 -3.35 -9.17
N GLY A 133 21.52 -3.00 -10.17
CA GLY A 133 22.97 -2.93 -10.00
C GLY A 133 23.46 -1.84 -9.05
N ARG A 134 22.71 -0.73 -8.94
CA ARG A 134 23.14 0.40 -8.10
C ARG A 134 22.69 0.28 -6.65
N LEU A 135 21.48 -0.24 -6.40
CA LEU A 135 20.91 -0.30 -5.05
C LEU A 135 20.79 -1.74 -4.57
N TRP A 136 20.14 -2.60 -5.36
CA TRP A 136 19.61 -3.85 -4.83
C TRP A 136 20.60 -5.01 -4.79
N ASP A 137 21.61 -5.03 -5.65
CA ASP A 137 22.64 -6.09 -5.61
C ASP A 137 23.40 -6.09 -4.27
N GLU A 138 23.73 -4.90 -3.75
CA GLU A 138 24.49 -4.76 -2.50
C GLU A 138 23.60 -4.55 -1.26
N HIS A 139 22.53 -3.76 -1.37
CA HIS A 139 21.81 -3.27 -0.17
C HIS A 139 20.50 -3.99 0.13
N PHE A 140 19.95 -4.83 -0.77
CA PHE A 140 18.64 -5.44 -0.54
C PHE A 140 18.57 -6.17 0.80
N TYR A 141 19.53 -7.06 1.05
CA TYR A 141 19.56 -7.85 2.27
C TYR A 141 20.09 -7.11 3.51
N ALA A 142 20.63 -5.91 3.33
CA ALA A 142 20.98 -5.04 4.45
C ALA A 142 19.72 -4.33 4.99
N VAL A 143 18.84 -3.86 4.09
CA VAL A 143 17.63 -3.11 4.46
C VAL A 143 16.39 -3.99 4.64
N PHE A 144 16.43 -5.23 4.13
CA PHE A 144 15.47 -6.31 4.39
C PHE A 144 16.18 -7.53 4.99
N PRO A 145 16.68 -7.43 6.24
CA PRO A 145 17.53 -8.44 6.86
C PRO A 145 16.84 -9.80 7.01
N ASP A 146 15.54 -9.77 7.29
CA ASP A 146 14.69 -10.93 7.60
C ASP A 146 14.00 -11.50 6.35
N ALA A 147 14.25 -10.93 5.16
CA ALA A 147 13.81 -11.53 3.91
C ALA A 147 14.43 -12.93 3.73
N PRO A 148 13.67 -13.96 3.31
CA PRO A 148 14.19 -15.31 3.25
C PRO A 148 15.42 -15.41 2.33
N ARG A 149 16.47 -16.07 2.82
CA ARG A 149 17.73 -16.27 2.11
C ARG A 149 17.61 -17.42 1.09
N GLY A 150 18.67 -17.67 0.32
CA GLY A 150 18.75 -18.80 -0.61
C GLY A 150 18.37 -18.49 -2.07
N VAL A 151 18.02 -17.24 -2.39
CA VAL A 151 17.88 -16.76 -3.77
C VAL A 151 18.63 -15.44 -3.93
N ALA A 152 18.89 -15.02 -5.16
CA ALA A 152 19.58 -13.77 -5.43
C ALA A 152 18.69 -12.54 -5.12
N ALA A 153 19.33 -11.41 -4.82
CA ALA A 153 18.65 -10.16 -4.48
C ALA A 153 17.71 -9.66 -5.59
N ASN A 154 18.05 -9.93 -6.86
CA ASN A 154 17.21 -9.58 -8.00
C ASN A 154 15.83 -10.25 -7.95
N GLN A 155 15.78 -11.52 -7.57
CA GLN A 155 14.58 -12.32 -7.44
C GLN A 155 13.75 -11.82 -6.25
N ARG A 156 14.37 -11.62 -5.07
CA ARG A 156 13.66 -11.07 -3.90
C ARG A 156 13.11 -9.67 -4.14
N ARG A 157 13.88 -8.77 -4.75
CA ARG A 157 13.39 -7.45 -5.15
C ARG A 157 12.19 -7.56 -6.09
N SER A 158 12.22 -8.50 -7.04
CA SER A 158 11.11 -8.72 -7.98
C SER A 158 9.84 -9.18 -7.26
N GLU A 159 9.97 -10.13 -6.33
CA GLU A 159 8.87 -10.61 -5.48
C GLU A 159 8.29 -9.48 -4.63
N LEU A 160 9.15 -8.75 -3.91
CA LEU A 160 8.75 -7.60 -3.09
C LEU A 160 8.02 -6.56 -3.93
N ARG A 161 8.53 -6.24 -5.12
CA ARG A 161 7.86 -5.30 -6.03
C ARG A 161 6.45 -5.76 -6.39
N SER A 162 6.28 -7.05 -6.72
CA SER A 162 4.97 -7.62 -7.08
C SER A 162 3.97 -7.49 -5.93
N ASP A 163 4.42 -7.73 -4.69
CA ASP A 163 3.61 -7.56 -3.49
C ASP A 163 3.22 -6.10 -3.27
N ILE A 164 4.21 -5.20 -3.27
CA ILE A 164 3.97 -3.76 -3.09
C ILE A 164 3.03 -3.22 -4.17
N GLU A 165 3.12 -3.71 -5.40
CA GLU A 165 2.20 -3.34 -6.48
C GLU A 165 0.75 -3.78 -6.18
N ALA A 166 0.56 -5.00 -5.66
CA ALA A 166 -0.75 -5.50 -5.27
C ALA A 166 -1.33 -4.74 -4.06
N VAL A 167 -0.49 -4.47 -3.05
CA VAL A 167 -0.83 -3.66 -1.87
C VAL A 167 -1.21 -2.24 -2.28
N ARG A 168 -0.44 -1.61 -3.18
CA ARG A 168 -0.75 -0.27 -3.68
C ARG A 168 -2.12 -0.23 -4.37
N ARG A 169 -2.50 -1.28 -5.11
CA ARG A 169 -3.84 -1.37 -5.71
C ARG A 169 -4.94 -1.44 -4.64
N LEU A 170 -4.78 -2.25 -3.59
CA LEU A 170 -5.71 -2.29 -2.47
C LEU A 170 -5.83 -0.92 -1.79
N ARG A 171 -4.68 -0.34 -1.39
CA ARG A 171 -4.61 0.96 -0.72
C ARG A 171 -5.27 2.07 -1.53
N ASN A 172 -5.06 2.09 -2.85
CA ASN A 172 -5.71 3.07 -3.71
C ASN A 172 -7.23 2.91 -3.71
N ARG A 173 -7.76 1.68 -3.79
CA ARG A 173 -9.21 1.46 -3.68
C ARG A 173 -9.76 1.98 -2.36
N ILE A 174 -9.08 1.69 -1.25
CA ILE A 174 -9.45 2.20 0.08
C ILE A 174 -9.47 3.74 0.09
N ALA A 175 -8.41 4.37 -0.40
CA ALA A 175 -8.28 5.83 -0.44
C ALA A 175 -9.30 6.51 -1.37
N HIS A 176 -9.77 5.81 -2.41
CA HIS A 176 -10.83 6.27 -3.31
C HIS A 176 -12.25 5.88 -2.83
N HIS A 177 -12.36 5.25 -1.66
CA HIS A 177 -13.62 4.72 -1.11
C HIS A 177 -14.33 3.76 -2.07
N GLU A 178 -13.55 2.97 -2.81
CA GLU A 178 -14.04 1.93 -3.70
C GLU A 178 -14.30 0.62 -2.93
N PRO A 179 -15.18 -0.26 -3.45
CA PRO A 179 -15.37 -1.58 -2.87
C PRO A 179 -14.09 -2.42 -2.90
N VAL A 180 -13.71 -3.01 -1.78
CA VAL A 180 -12.55 -3.92 -1.67
C VAL A 180 -12.95 -5.40 -1.61
N PHE A 181 -14.22 -5.69 -1.32
CA PHE A 181 -14.77 -7.05 -1.25
C PHE A 181 -14.56 -7.95 -2.49
N PRO A 182 -14.39 -7.45 -3.73
CA PRO A 182 -14.09 -8.31 -4.88
C PRO A 182 -12.66 -8.88 -4.89
N ARG A 183 -11.79 -8.42 -3.98
CA ARG A 183 -10.39 -8.86 -3.90
C ARG A 183 -10.24 -10.06 -2.97
N ALA A 184 -9.16 -10.82 -3.17
CA ALA A 184 -8.70 -11.80 -2.20
C ALA A 184 -8.05 -11.07 -1.01
N LEU A 185 -8.87 -10.55 -0.09
CA LEU A 185 -8.39 -9.71 1.02
C LEU A 185 -7.46 -10.43 2.00
N GLN A 186 -7.63 -11.75 2.16
CA GLN A 186 -6.68 -12.55 2.95
C GLN A 186 -5.30 -12.54 2.30
N ASP A 187 -5.20 -12.78 0.99
CA ASP A 187 -3.93 -12.71 0.25
C ASP A 187 -3.30 -11.30 0.32
N ASP A 188 -4.12 -10.25 0.25
CA ASP A 188 -3.64 -8.87 0.39
C ASP A 188 -3.07 -8.63 1.81
N PHE A 189 -3.75 -9.10 2.85
CA PHE A 189 -3.27 -9.03 4.22
C PHE A 189 -1.95 -9.80 4.41
N ASP A 190 -1.88 -11.04 3.91
CA ASP A 190 -0.69 -11.87 4.02
C ASP A 190 0.52 -11.25 3.31
N ARG A 191 0.30 -10.61 2.15
CA ARG A 191 1.35 -9.82 1.46
C ARG A 191 1.82 -8.65 2.30
N ILE A 192 0.92 -7.92 2.95
CA ILE A 192 1.29 -6.78 3.80
C ILE A 192 2.17 -7.26 4.95
N ILE A 193 1.73 -8.28 5.69
CA ILE A 193 2.49 -8.84 6.81
C ILE A 193 3.84 -9.40 6.35
N ARG A 194 3.88 -10.11 5.20
CA ARG A 194 5.12 -10.60 4.61
C ARG A 194 6.12 -9.47 4.35
N CYS A 195 5.70 -8.39 3.68
CA CYS A 195 6.57 -7.26 3.37
C CYS A 195 7.10 -6.57 4.64
N ILE A 196 6.26 -6.43 5.68
CA ILE A 196 6.68 -5.89 6.98
C ILE A 196 7.73 -6.80 7.63
N ARG A 197 7.48 -8.12 7.66
CA ARG A 197 8.39 -9.11 8.22
C ARG A 197 9.74 -9.15 7.53
N TRP A 198 9.77 -9.02 6.20
CA TRP A 198 11.03 -8.96 5.46
C TRP A 198 11.93 -7.80 5.92
N ARG A 199 11.32 -6.69 6.36
CA ARG A 199 12.04 -5.60 7.01
C ARG A 199 12.42 -5.96 8.44
N ASN A 200 11.46 -6.43 9.24
CA ASN A 200 11.69 -6.80 10.62
C ASN A 200 10.59 -7.73 11.15
N GLU A 201 10.98 -8.92 11.61
CA GLU A 201 10.05 -9.94 12.11
C GLU A 201 9.29 -9.47 13.36
N THR A 202 9.96 -8.76 14.27
CA THR A 202 9.34 -8.20 15.49
C THR A 202 8.21 -7.22 15.16
N THR A 203 8.42 -6.31 14.21
CA THR A 203 7.38 -5.39 13.73
C THR A 203 6.21 -6.15 13.11
N GLY A 204 6.48 -7.20 12.34
CA GLY A 204 5.42 -8.04 11.77
C GLY A 204 4.55 -8.69 12.84
N ASN A 205 5.18 -9.24 13.89
CA ASN A 205 4.47 -9.84 15.01
C ASN A 205 3.65 -8.81 15.80
N TRP A 206 4.23 -7.64 16.07
CA TRP A 206 3.49 -6.54 16.71
C TRP A 206 2.26 -6.10 15.90
N VAL A 207 2.37 -5.99 14.57
CA VAL A 207 1.22 -5.65 13.72
C VAL A 207 0.12 -6.70 13.83
N LEU A 208 0.46 -7.99 13.93
CA LEU A 208 -0.51 -9.06 14.16
C LEU A 208 -1.22 -8.96 15.52
N GLU A 209 -0.65 -8.26 16.51
CA GLU A 209 -1.30 -8.06 17.81
C GLU A 209 -2.31 -6.92 17.80
N ILE A 210 -2.10 -5.90 16.96
CA ILE A 210 -2.88 -4.65 16.98
C ILE A 210 -3.89 -4.52 15.83
N GLU A 211 -3.76 -5.34 14.77
CA GLU A 211 -4.66 -5.30 13.63
C GLU A 211 -6.03 -5.92 13.95
N THR A 212 -7.07 -5.48 13.23
CA THR A 212 -8.43 -6.00 13.36
C THR A 212 -8.98 -6.58 12.05
N VAL A 213 -8.14 -6.67 11.02
CA VAL A 213 -8.50 -7.17 9.68
C VAL A 213 -8.92 -8.63 9.76
N ARG A 214 -8.14 -9.51 10.40
CA ARG A 214 -8.45 -10.95 10.46
C ARG A 214 -9.82 -11.24 11.08
N ALA A 215 -10.16 -10.53 12.16
CA ALA A 215 -11.45 -10.67 12.82
C ALA A 215 -12.61 -10.27 11.90
N LEU A 216 -12.46 -9.21 11.11
CA LEU A 216 -13.47 -8.76 10.15
C LEU A 216 -13.58 -9.68 8.94
N LEU A 217 -12.47 -10.22 8.43
CA LEU A 217 -12.48 -11.16 7.31
C LEU A 217 -13.25 -12.45 7.66
N ALA A 218 -13.19 -12.90 8.92
CA ALA A 218 -13.91 -14.08 9.39
C ALA A 218 -15.44 -13.92 9.45
N VAL A 219 -15.94 -12.68 9.42
CA VAL A 219 -17.38 -12.37 9.58
C VAL A 219 -17.98 -11.67 8.35
N ARG A 220 -17.43 -11.96 7.15
CA ARG A 220 -17.99 -11.47 5.89
C ARG A 220 -19.49 -11.87 5.77
N PRO A 221 -20.40 -10.92 5.49
CA PRO A 221 -21.83 -11.18 5.36
C PRO A 221 -22.21 -11.85 4.02
#